data_AF-A0A348PGY2-F1
#
_entry.id   AF-A0A348PGY2-F1
#
_cell.length_a   1.000
_cell.length_b   1.000
_cell.length_c   1.000
_cell.angle_alpha   90.00
_cell.angle_beta   90.00
_cell.angle_gamma   90.00
#
_symmetry.space_group_name_H-M   'P 1'
#
loop_
_entity.id
_entity.type
_entity.pdbx_description
1 polymer ?
#
loop_
_entity_poly.entity_id
_entity_poly.type
_entity_poly.pdbx_seq_one_letter_code
_entity_poly.pdbx_strand_id
1 'polypeptide(L)'
;MTRNAPMICTTTVTTTKSSAHRALRATTVATFITATIAVAGCGSVNTTYTRTTPADSAISAQTRVNDLFQQFFLTAKEVRMNRTKGGPMEVQIDVENNGFAYKTFSYRFDWVDTAGNVIPSQLSVWKVTNVPSGGSTVIRAIAPSDDASDFRLQLRQSES
;
A
#
# COMPACT_ATOMS: atom_id res chain seq x y z
N MET A 1 -23.87 56.84 43.39
CA MET A 1 -22.46 56.91 42.94
C MET A 1 -22.46 57.07 41.43
N THR A 2 -22.29 58.29 40.96
CA THR A 2 -22.36 58.69 39.54
C THR A 2 -20.97 59.04 39.03
N ARG A 3 -20.55 58.42 37.92
CA ARG A 3 -19.75 58.99 36.82
C ARG A 3 -19.36 57.85 35.87
N ASN A 4 -19.93 57.84 34.67
CA ASN A 4 -19.43 58.50 33.46
C ASN A 4 -18.25 57.73 32.85
N ALA A 5 -18.52 57.08 31.72
CA ALA A 5 -17.53 56.67 30.74
C ALA A 5 -16.77 57.89 30.18
N PRO A 6 -15.52 57.71 29.74
CA PRO A 6 -15.17 58.31 28.45
C PRO A 6 -14.14 57.55 27.59
N MET A 7 -14.37 57.73 26.28
CA MET A 7 -13.44 58.08 25.19
C MET A 7 -12.33 57.14 24.69
N ILE A 8 -12.58 56.74 23.45
CA ILE A 8 -11.70 56.32 22.35
C ILE A 8 -10.58 57.35 22.06
N CYS A 9 -9.38 56.87 21.74
CA CYS A 9 -8.32 57.62 21.06
C CYS A 9 -7.54 56.65 20.14
N THR A 10 -7.87 56.58 18.85
CA THR A 10 -7.19 57.24 17.71
C THR A 10 -5.73 56.84 17.51
N THR A 11 -5.44 56.19 16.39
CA THR A 11 -4.12 56.30 15.75
C THR A 11 -4.32 56.50 14.25
N THR A 12 -4.07 57.71 13.80
CA THR A 12 -4.11 58.16 12.40
C THR A 12 -2.97 57.53 11.60
N VAL A 13 -3.32 56.87 10.50
CA VAL A 13 -2.38 56.46 9.46
C VAL A 13 -1.98 57.69 8.65
N THR A 14 -0.69 58.02 8.67
CA THR A 14 -0.16 59.15 7.88
C THR A 14 0.25 58.63 6.50
N THR A 15 -0.49 59.02 5.46
CA THR A 15 -0.15 58.77 4.06
C THR A 15 0.76 59.88 3.54
N THR A 16 2.03 59.57 3.27
CA THR A 16 2.94 60.50 2.58
C THR A 16 2.68 60.45 1.08
N LYS A 17 2.37 61.62 0.50
CA LYS A 17 2.11 61.85 -0.92
C LYS A 17 3.45 61.99 -1.67
N SER A 18 3.72 61.13 -2.64
CA SER A 18 4.87 61.23 -3.55
C SER A 18 4.49 62.04 -4.80
N SER A 19 5.36 62.96 -5.23
CA SER A 19 5.21 63.73 -6.47
C SER A 19 6.53 63.82 -7.23
N ALA A 20 6.38 63.84 -8.56
CA ALA A 20 7.31 64.24 -9.61
C ALA A 20 8.19 63.15 -10.28
N HIS A 21 7.60 62.58 -11.34
CA HIS A 21 8.09 62.48 -12.72
C HIS A 21 9.59 62.21 -13.02
N ARG A 22 9.88 61.06 -13.63
CA ARG A 22 10.21 60.91 -15.07
C ARG A 22 10.52 59.46 -15.41
N ALA A 23 10.04 59.02 -16.56
CA ALA A 23 10.02 57.63 -17.00
C ALA A 23 11.36 57.18 -17.61
N LEU A 24 11.84 56.00 -17.20
CA LEU A 24 12.46 55.03 -18.11
C LEU A 24 12.18 53.61 -17.59
N ARG A 25 11.92 52.72 -18.54
CA ARG A 25 11.09 51.51 -18.41
C ARG A 25 11.87 50.27 -17.95
N ALA A 26 11.06 49.29 -17.52
CA ALA A 26 11.30 47.84 -17.56
C ALA A 26 12.11 47.22 -16.43
N THR A 27 11.46 46.95 -15.30
CA THR A 27 11.61 45.65 -14.62
C THR A 27 10.46 45.43 -13.64
N THR A 28 9.29 45.03 -14.15
CA THR A 28 8.25 44.47 -13.29
C THR A 28 8.46 42.98 -13.22
N VAL A 29 9.27 42.51 -12.26
CA VAL A 29 9.25 41.09 -11.88
C VAL A 29 8.02 40.89 -10.99
N ALA A 30 6.88 40.67 -11.63
CA ALA A 30 5.68 40.20 -10.96
C ALA A 30 5.86 38.71 -10.67
N THR A 31 6.32 38.39 -9.45
CA THR A 31 6.42 37.01 -8.98
C THR A 31 5.02 36.45 -8.75
N PHE A 32 4.45 35.79 -9.75
CA PHE A 32 3.26 34.96 -9.61
C PHE A 32 3.66 33.67 -8.87
N ILE A 33 3.20 33.49 -7.63
CA ILE A 33 3.27 32.20 -6.92
C ILE A 33 2.16 31.32 -7.48
N THR A 34 2.46 30.53 -8.52
CA THR A 34 1.56 29.49 -9.02
C THR A 34 1.62 28.31 -8.06
N ALA A 35 0.63 28.19 -7.16
CA ALA A 35 0.43 27.00 -6.34
C ALA A 35 -0.08 25.85 -7.22
N THR A 36 0.83 25.04 -7.76
CA THR A 36 0.47 23.78 -8.41
C THR A 36 0.05 22.77 -7.34
N ILE A 37 -1.26 22.65 -7.14
CA ILE A 37 -1.84 21.52 -6.39
C ILE A 37 -1.67 20.29 -7.27
N ALA A 38 -0.60 19.52 -7.02
CA ALA A 38 -0.44 18.20 -7.61
C ALA A 38 -1.52 17.29 -7.01
N VAL A 39 -2.62 17.09 -7.75
CA VAL A 39 -3.60 16.05 -7.42
C VAL A 39 -2.94 14.71 -7.74
N ALA A 40 -2.19 14.18 -6.76
CA ALA A 40 -1.76 12.79 -6.80
C ALA A 40 -3.03 11.93 -6.66
N GLY A 41 -3.55 11.46 -7.79
CA GLY A 41 -4.64 10.49 -7.82
C GLY A 41 -4.13 9.16 -7.26
N CYS A 42 -4.28 8.96 -5.95
CA CYS A 42 -4.18 7.63 -5.37
C CYS A 42 -5.42 6.85 -5.83
N GLY A 43 -5.26 6.02 -6.87
CA GLY A 43 -6.36 5.22 -7.40
C GLY A 43 -6.71 4.09 -6.43
N SER A 44 -7.96 4.06 -5.95
CA SER A 44 -8.54 2.89 -5.30
C SER A 44 -9.30 2.04 -6.32
N VAL A 45 -9.37 0.74 -6.04
CA VAL A 45 -10.19 -0.20 -6.82
C VAL A 45 -11.31 -0.76 -5.94
N ASN A 46 -12.37 -1.25 -6.57
CA ASN A 46 -13.43 -1.99 -5.90
C ASN A 46 -13.33 -3.47 -6.32
N THR A 47 -13.27 -4.37 -5.34
CA THR A 47 -13.13 -5.82 -5.57
C THR A 47 -14.40 -6.56 -5.14
N THR A 48 -14.84 -7.52 -5.95
CA THR A 48 -15.98 -8.41 -5.63
C THR A 48 -15.60 -9.87 -5.83
N TYR A 49 -16.31 -10.77 -5.15
CA TYR A 49 -16.08 -12.21 -5.20
C TYR A 49 -17.43 -12.91 -5.39
N THR A 50 -17.52 -13.81 -6.36
CA THR A 50 -18.75 -14.59 -6.61
C THR A 50 -18.89 -15.79 -5.69
N ARG A 51 -17.78 -16.25 -5.11
CA ARG A 51 -17.74 -17.40 -4.21
C ARG A 51 -17.97 -16.98 -2.77
N THR A 52 -18.86 -17.70 -2.08
CA THR A 52 -19.30 -17.40 -0.71
C THR A 52 -18.83 -18.42 0.33
N THR A 53 -18.22 -19.53 -0.10
CA THR A 53 -17.66 -20.57 0.77
C THR A 53 -16.19 -20.81 0.47
N PRO A 54 -15.40 -21.34 1.43
CA PRO A 54 -14.03 -21.75 1.17
C PRO A 54 -13.93 -22.79 0.03
N ALA A 55 -12.76 -22.86 -0.60
CA ALA A 55 -12.50 -23.76 -1.71
C ALA A 55 -12.19 -25.14 -1.14
N ASP A 56 -12.43 -26.19 -1.92
CA ASP A 56 -12.10 -27.56 -1.48
C ASP A 56 -10.60 -27.73 -1.18
N SER A 57 -9.75 -26.93 -1.82
CA SER A 57 -8.30 -26.88 -1.59
C SER A 57 -7.88 -25.92 -0.48
N ALA A 58 -8.81 -25.27 0.23
CA ALA A 58 -8.48 -24.36 1.32
C ALA A 58 -7.87 -25.14 2.50
N ILE A 59 -6.83 -24.60 3.12
CA ILE A 59 -6.10 -25.25 4.21
C ILE A 59 -6.16 -24.48 5.53
N SER A 60 -5.97 -25.17 6.64
CA SER A 60 -6.01 -24.60 8.01
C SER A 60 -4.89 -23.60 8.31
N ALA A 61 -3.87 -23.51 7.45
CA ALA A 61 -2.77 -22.56 7.61
C ALA A 61 -3.18 -21.10 7.44
N GLN A 62 -4.41 -20.83 6.96
CA GLN A 62 -4.91 -19.48 6.68
C GLN A 62 -4.71 -18.51 7.85
N THR A 63 -5.07 -18.89 9.09
CA THR A 63 -4.94 -18.00 10.25
C THR A 63 -3.50 -17.53 10.44
N ARG A 64 -2.55 -18.47 10.48
CA ARG A 64 -1.13 -18.16 10.65
C ARG A 64 -0.56 -17.33 9.50
N VAL A 65 -1.00 -17.59 8.27
CA VAL A 65 -0.61 -16.78 7.11
C VAL A 65 -1.19 -15.37 7.22
N ASN A 66 -2.45 -15.24 7.65
CA ASN A 66 -3.10 -13.95 7.85
C ASN A 66 -2.38 -13.10 8.92
N ASP A 67 -1.94 -13.71 10.03
CA ASP A 67 -1.18 -13.03 11.08
C ASP A 67 0.14 -12.43 10.53
N LEU A 68 0.79 -13.10 9.57
CA LEU A 68 1.97 -12.55 8.89
C LEU A 68 1.62 -11.33 8.02
N PHE A 69 0.51 -11.38 7.27
CA PHE A 69 0.08 -10.30 6.40
C PHE A 69 -0.43 -9.07 7.16
N GLN A 70 -1.01 -9.25 8.35
CA GLN A 70 -1.49 -8.14 9.17
C GLN A 70 -0.37 -7.18 9.59
N GLN A 71 0.88 -7.65 9.70
CA GLN A 71 2.05 -6.79 9.93
C GLN A 71 2.30 -5.78 8.79
N PHE A 72 1.76 -6.07 7.59
CA PHE A 72 1.83 -5.22 6.40
C PHE A 72 0.53 -4.45 6.14
N PHE A 73 -0.44 -4.51 7.07
CA PHE A 73 -1.80 -4.00 6.91
C PHE A 73 -2.53 -4.63 5.71
N LEU A 74 -2.28 -5.93 5.49
CA LEU A 74 -2.91 -6.76 4.48
C LEU A 74 -3.68 -7.91 5.15
N THR A 75 -4.54 -8.59 4.41
CA THR A 75 -5.31 -9.75 4.89
C THR A 75 -5.10 -10.92 3.95
N ALA A 76 -4.84 -12.12 4.51
CA ALA A 76 -4.87 -13.35 3.72
C ALA A 76 -6.29 -13.94 3.79
N LYS A 77 -7.07 -13.70 2.74
CA LYS A 77 -8.48 -14.10 2.69
C LYS A 77 -8.67 -15.60 2.58
N GLU A 78 -7.78 -16.26 1.85
CA GLU A 78 -7.80 -17.70 1.73
C GLU A 78 -6.40 -18.20 1.36
N VAL A 79 -6.04 -19.35 1.90
CA VAL A 79 -4.84 -20.10 1.52
C VAL A 79 -5.31 -21.41 0.94
N ARG A 80 -4.93 -21.67 -0.32
CA ARG A 80 -5.26 -22.89 -1.05
C ARG A 80 -3.99 -23.66 -1.35
N MET A 81 -4.05 -24.97 -1.20
CA MET A 81 -2.96 -25.87 -1.56
C MET A 81 -3.50 -27.15 -2.19
N ASN A 82 -2.97 -27.52 -3.36
CA ASN A 82 -3.42 -28.68 -4.12
C ASN A 82 -2.32 -29.18 -5.04
N ARG A 83 -2.36 -30.45 -5.43
CA ARG A 83 -1.53 -30.93 -6.54
C ARG A 83 -1.98 -30.31 -7.85
N THR A 84 -1.01 -29.89 -8.66
CA THR A 84 -1.25 -29.57 -10.07
C THR A 84 -1.69 -30.83 -10.83
N LYS A 85 -2.25 -30.66 -12.04
CA LYS A 85 -2.74 -31.80 -12.84
C LYS A 85 -1.60 -32.75 -13.20
N GLY A 86 -1.45 -33.83 -12.43
CA GLY A 86 -0.40 -34.84 -12.62
C GLY A 86 1.00 -34.38 -12.21
N GLY A 87 1.11 -33.39 -11.33
CA GLY A 87 2.40 -32.81 -10.96
C GLY A 87 2.51 -32.37 -9.50
N PRO A 88 3.50 -31.51 -9.19
CA PRO A 88 3.84 -31.12 -7.83
C PRO A 88 2.76 -30.25 -7.18
N MET A 89 2.91 -30.01 -5.88
CA MET A 89 2.04 -29.14 -5.11
C MET A 89 2.09 -27.69 -5.63
N GLU A 90 0.95 -27.02 -5.64
CA GLU A 90 0.81 -25.57 -5.83
C GLU A 90 0.18 -24.97 -4.58
N VAL A 91 0.65 -23.80 -4.19
CA VAL A 91 0.01 -22.94 -3.18
C VAL A 91 -0.43 -21.64 -3.84
N GLN A 92 -1.63 -21.19 -3.48
CA GLN A 92 -2.17 -19.88 -3.84
C GLN A 92 -2.71 -19.19 -2.59
N ILE A 93 -2.39 -17.90 -2.44
CA ILE A 93 -2.85 -17.08 -1.32
C ILE A 93 -3.51 -15.84 -1.88
N ASP A 94 -4.79 -15.67 -1.56
CA ASP A 94 -5.54 -14.45 -1.89
C ASP A 94 -5.22 -13.39 -0.84
N VAL A 95 -4.57 -12.31 -1.27
CA VAL A 95 -4.14 -11.20 -0.42
C VAL A 95 -4.98 -9.98 -0.74
N GLU A 96 -5.63 -9.43 0.28
CA GLU A 96 -6.48 -8.24 0.17
C GLU A 96 -5.84 -7.03 0.85
N ASN A 97 -6.04 -5.87 0.24
CA ASN A 97 -5.73 -4.58 0.83
C ASN A 97 -7.03 -3.81 1.09
N ASN A 98 -7.53 -3.94 2.31
CA ASN A 98 -8.72 -3.25 2.77
C ASN A 98 -8.44 -1.80 3.21
N GLY A 99 -7.19 -1.33 3.06
CA GLY A 99 -6.77 0.02 3.39
C GLY A 99 -6.85 0.99 2.20
N PHE A 100 -6.59 2.27 2.51
CA PHE A 100 -6.66 3.37 1.54
C PHE A 100 -5.33 3.65 0.81
N ALA A 101 -4.24 3.04 1.26
CA ALA A 101 -2.90 3.22 0.69
C ALA A 101 -2.47 1.99 -0.11
N TYR A 102 -1.75 2.23 -1.19
CA TYR A 102 -1.08 1.18 -1.97
C TYR A 102 -0.07 0.42 -1.11
N LYS A 103 0.01 -0.91 -1.26
CA LYS A 103 0.94 -1.75 -0.49
C LYS A 103 1.86 -2.52 -1.41
N THR A 104 3.16 -2.46 -1.14
CA THR A 104 4.19 -3.23 -1.83
C THR A 104 4.96 -4.06 -0.82
N PHE A 105 5.18 -5.33 -1.13
CA PHE A 105 5.95 -6.24 -0.28
C PHE A 105 6.70 -7.25 -1.14
N SER A 106 7.75 -7.83 -0.56
CA SER A 106 8.42 -8.99 -1.15
C SER A 106 8.01 -10.26 -0.42
N TYR A 107 7.88 -11.35 -1.16
CA TYR A 107 7.57 -12.67 -0.62
C TYR A 107 8.47 -13.75 -1.20
N ARG A 108 8.66 -14.82 -0.46
CA ARG A 108 9.40 -16.03 -0.88
C ARG A 108 8.72 -17.27 -0.33
N PHE A 109 8.68 -18.32 -1.15
CA PHE A 109 8.25 -19.65 -0.75
C PHE A 109 9.45 -20.60 -0.73
N ASP A 110 9.59 -21.36 0.36
CA ASP A 110 10.45 -22.53 0.44
C ASP A 110 9.56 -23.75 0.60
N TRP A 111 9.77 -24.79 -0.21
CA TRP A 111 9.01 -26.03 -0.11
C TRP A 111 9.68 -26.99 0.85
N VAL A 112 8.88 -27.76 1.58
CA VAL A 112 9.37 -28.79 2.49
C VAL A 112 8.78 -30.16 2.18
N ASP A 113 9.58 -31.19 2.42
CA ASP A 113 9.16 -32.59 2.31
C ASP A 113 8.32 -33.02 3.53
N THR A 114 7.87 -34.27 3.52
CA THR A 114 7.04 -34.85 4.60
C THR A 114 7.76 -34.97 5.94
N ALA A 115 9.10 -34.97 5.93
CA ALA A 115 9.92 -34.94 7.13
C ALA A 115 10.21 -33.50 7.61
N GLY A 116 9.74 -32.48 6.89
CA GLY A 116 9.93 -31.06 7.21
C GLY A 116 11.28 -30.50 6.74
N ASN A 117 12.04 -31.23 5.91
CA ASN A 117 13.28 -30.71 5.35
C ASN A 117 12.98 -29.77 4.19
N VAL A 118 13.76 -28.68 4.08
CA VAL A 118 13.67 -27.77 2.94
C VAL A 118 14.17 -28.47 1.68
N ILE A 119 13.34 -28.45 0.63
CA ILE A 119 13.69 -28.93 -0.69
C ILE A 119 14.43 -27.79 -1.42
N PRO A 120 15.73 -27.94 -1.75
CA PRO A 120 16.47 -26.90 -2.45
C PRO A 120 15.85 -26.59 -3.81
N SER A 121 15.71 -25.31 -4.13
CA SER A 121 15.09 -24.89 -5.38
C SER A 121 15.66 -23.57 -5.88
N GLN A 122 15.89 -23.49 -7.19
CA GLN A 122 16.17 -22.21 -7.85
C GLN A 122 14.92 -21.33 -7.98
N LEU A 123 13.72 -21.88 -7.74
CA LEU A 123 12.45 -21.16 -7.76
C LEU A 123 12.14 -20.47 -6.42
N SER A 124 12.88 -20.81 -5.37
CA SER A 124 12.80 -20.20 -4.02
C SER A 124 13.52 -18.86 -3.98
N VAL A 125 12.97 -17.88 -4.70
CA VAL A 125 13.50 -16.52 -4.82
C VAL A 125 12.53 -15.49 -4.24
N TRP A 126 13.07 -14.34 -3.82
CA TRP A 126 12.26 -13.19 -3.43
C TRP A 126 11.56 -12.59 -4.64
N LYS A 127 10.23 -12.46 -4.57
CA LYS A 127 9.39 -11.84 -5.59
C LYS A 127 8.74 -10.60 -5.00
N VAL A 128 8.75 -9.49 -5.75
CA VAL A 128 8.03 -8.27 -5.38
C VAL A 128 6.61 -8.34 -5.90
N THR A 129 5.65 -7.92 -5.11
CA THR A 129 4.27 -7.70 -5.56
C THR A 129 3.69 -6.47 -4.91
N ASN A 130 2.55 -6.05 -5.44
CA ASN A 130 1.79 -4.94 -4.94
C ASN A 130 0.29 -5.26 -4.87
N VAL A 131 -0.41 -4.51 -4.03
CA VAL A 131 -1.85 -4.60 -3.85
C VAL A 131 -2.42 -3.16 -3.82
N PRO A 132 -3.21 -2.76 -4.84
CA PRO A 132 -3.89 -1.47 -4.84
C PRO A 132 -4.80 -1.31 -3.61
N SER A 133 -5.09 -0.07 -3.22
CA SER A 133 -6.07 0.20 -2.15
C SER A 133 -7.47 -0.29 -2.55
N GLY A 134 -8.16 -0.98 -1.65
CA GLY A 134 -9.42 -1.69 -1.94
C GLY A 134 -9.27 -2.91 -2.87
N GLY A 135 -8.04 -3.26 -3.22
CA GLY A 135 -7.70 -4.30 -4.18
C GLY A 135 -7.36 -5.63 -3.57
N SER A 136 -7.12 -6.61 -4.45
CA SER A 136 -6.57 -7.90 -4.08
C SER A 136 -5.57 -8.40 -5.12
N THR A 137 -4.71 -9.32 -4.72
CA THR A 137 -3.79 -10.04 -5.60
C THR A 137 -3.70 -11.50 -5.16
N VAL A 138 -3.16 -12.36 -6.02
CA VAL A 138 -2.87 -13.75 -5.69
C VAL A 138 -1.37 -13.96 -5.76
N ILE A 139 -0.75 -14.28 -4.62
CA ILE A 139 0.62 -14.80 -4.63
C ILE A 139 0.58 -16.33 -4.74
N ARG A 140 1.50 -16.89 -5.51
CA ARG A 140 1.54 -18.33 -5.78
C ARG A 140 2.95 -18.88 -5.92
N ALA A 141 3.08 -20.17 -5.67
CA ALA A 141 4.27 -20.95 -5.99
C ALA A 141 3.87 -22.37 -6.38
N ILE A 142 4.68 -22.99 -7.24
CA ILE A 142 4.62 -24.41 -7.59
C ILE A 142 5.88 -25.06 -7.02
N ALA A 143 5.74 -26.24 -6.45
CA ALA A 143 6.85 -26.97 -5.87
C ALA A 143 7.81 -27.50 -6.94
N PRO A 144 9.11 -27.59 -6.62
CA PRO A 144 10.12 -28.03 -7.59
C PRO A 144 10.06 -29.54 -7.90
N SER A 145 9.48 -30.35 -7.01
CA SER A 145 9.32 -31.80 -7.17
C SER A 145 8.06 -32.29 -6.46
N ASP A 146 7.70 -33.55 -6.73
CA ASP A 146 6.54 -34.22 -6.13
C ASP A 146 6.70 -34.59 -4.64
N ASP A 147 7.93 -34.51 -4.12
CA ASP A 147 8.26 -34.80 -2.72
C ASP A 147 7.77 -33.71 -1.76
N ALA A 148 7.42 -32.53 -2.30
CA ALA A 148 6.92 -31.42 -1.52
C ALA A 148 5.54 -31.74 -0.93
N SER A 149 5.40 -31.54 0.37
CA SER A 149 4.13 -31.75 1.09
C SER A 149 3.63 -30.51 1.79
N ASP A 150 4.49 -29.51 2.04
CA ASP A 150 4.12 -28.25 2.69
C ASP A 150 5.06 -27.11 2.26
N PHE A 151 4.81 -25.88 2.69
CA PHE A 151 5.60 -24.70 2.37
C PHE A 151 5.89 -23.83 3.61
N ARG A 152 6.96 -23.04 3.50
CA ARG A 152 7.26 -21.89 4.35
C ARG A 152 7.08 -20.62 3.52
N LEU A 153 6.31 -19.66 4.05
CA LEU A 153 6.19 -18.32 3.50
C LEU A 153 7.04 -17.34 4.30
N GLN A 154 7.82 -16.53 3.60
CA GLN A 154 8.52 -15.38 4.17
C GLN A 154 8.04 -14.11 3.50
N LEU A 155 7.83 -13.06 4.30
CA LEU A 155 7.46 -11.73 3.85
C LEU A 155 8.52 -10.73 4.32
N ARG A 156 8.76 -9.69 3.54
CA ARG A 156 9.56 -8.52 3.95
C ARG A 156 9.04 -7.27 3.28
N GLN A 157 9.35 -6.12 3.86
CA GLN A 157 9.12 -4.85 3.20
C GLN A 157 9.92 -4.81 1.89
N SER A 158 9.29 -4.35 0.82
CA SER A 158 10.05 -4.04 -0.39
C SER A 158 10.83 -2.76 -0.12
N GLU A 159 12.11 -2.73 -0.47
CA GLU A 159 12.83 -1.46 -0.61
C GLU A 159 12.12 -0.68 -1.73
N SER A 160 11.78 0.58 -1.44
CA SER A 160 11.12 1.50 -2.37
C SER A 160 12.16 2.30 -3.17
#